data_AF-A0A2W2DS73-F1
#
_entry.id   AF-A0A2W2DS73-F1
#
_cell.length_a   1.000
_cell.length_b   1.000
_cell.length_c   1.000
_cell.angle_alpha   90.00
_cell.angle_beta   90.00
_cell.angle_gamma   90.00
#
_symmetry.space_group_name_H-M   'P 1'
#
loop_
_entity.id
_entity.type
_entity.pdbx_description
1 polymer ?
#
loop_
_entity_poly.entity_id
_entity_poly.type
_entity_poly.pdbx_seq_one_letter_code
_entity_poly.pdbx_strand_id
1 'polypeptide(L)'
;MGDRDAAFAEYFAARADAMRGTAYLLCGDWHRAEDLVQTAFTKLYLVWNRVSRHEVLDAYVRQILIRTFLDERRRGWWRREWV
;
A
#
# COMPACT_ATOMS: atom_id res chain seq x y z
N MET A 1 20.16 -8.86 -7.43
CA MET A 1 19.33 -8.03 -6.52
C MET A 1 20.11 -6.75 -6.29
N GLY A 2 19.65 -5.60 -6.80
CA GLY A 2 20.34 -4.34 -6.52
C GLY A 2 20.28 -4.00 -5.03
N ASP A 3 21.18 -3.15 -4.54
CA ASP A 3 21.16 -2.65 -3.14
C ASP A 3 19.77 -2.09 -2.76
N ARG A 4 19.16 -1.37 -3.70
CA ARG A 4 17.76 -0.93 -3.66
C ARG A 4 16.77 -2.06 -3.38
N ASP A 5 16.85 -3.14 -4.15
CA ASP A 5 15.87 -4.23 -4.14
C ASP A 5 15.99 -5.02 -2.83
N ALA A 6 17.22 -5.18 -2.33
CA ALA A 6 17.49 -5.81 -1.04
C ALA A 6 16.91 -4.97 0.12
N ALA A 7 17.20 -3.66 0.15
CA ALA A 7 16.67 -2.75 1.17
C ALA A 7 15.14 -2.67 1.13
N PHE A 8 14.54 -2.66 -0.06
CA PHE A 8 13.09 -2.71 -0.20
C PHE A 8 12.52 -4.04 0.29
N ALA A 9 13.13 -5.18 -0.06
CA ALA A 9 12.67 -6.49 0.36
C ALA A 9 12.72 -6.66 1.88
N GLU A 10 13.77 -6.15 2.54
CA GLU A 10 13.88 -6.12 4.00
C GLU A 10 12.75 -5.28 4.62
N TYR A 11 12.53 -4.07 4.09
CA TYR A 11 11.44 -3.22 4.56
C TYR A 11 10.05 -3.86 4.34
N PHE A 12 9.83 -4.46 3.18
CA PHE A 12 8.60 -5.17 2.85
C PHE A 12 8.35 -6.31 3.83
N ALA A 13 9.34 -7.19 4.04
CA ALA A 13 9.23 -8.32 4.96
C ALA A 13 8.91 -7.88 6.38
N ALA A 14 9.45 -6.74 6.82
CA ALA A 14 9.22 -6.22 8.17
C ALA A 14 7.86 -5.51 8.36
N ARG A 15 7.23 -4.98 7.30
CA ARG A 15 6.03 -4.12 7.41
C ARG A 15 4.77 -4.67 6.75
N ALA A 16 4.87 -5.62 5.83
CA ALA A 16 3.74 -6.05 4.99
C ALA A 16 2.54 -6.53 5.83
N ASP A 17 2.75 -7.38 6.84
CA ASP A 17 1.66 -7.90 7.68
C ASP A 17 0.99 -6.81 8.53
N ALA A 18 1.75 -5.88 9.09
CA ALA A 18 1.19 -4.76 9.85
C ALA A 18 0.32 -3.85 8.95
N MET A 19 0.76 -3.62 7.71
CA MET A 19 -0.02 -2.87 6.72
C MET A 19 -1.25 -3.65 6.25
N ARG A 20 -1.19 -4.97 6.17
CA ARG A 20 -2.34 -5.84 5.86
C ARG A 20 -3.39 -5.81 6.95
N GLY A 21 -2.99 -5.83 8.23
CA GLY A 21 -3.91 -5.58 9.34
C GLY A 21 -4.56 -4.19 9.26
N THR A 22 -3.80 -3.17 8.89
CA THR A 22 -4.34 -1.81 8.68
C THR A 22 -5.33 -1.77 7.51
N ALA A 23 -5.01 -2.42 6.39
CA ALA A 23 -5.90 -2.49 5.23
C ALA A 23 -7.20 -3.24 5.56
N TYR A 24 -7.12 -4.32 6.33
CA TYR A 24 -8.30 -5.05 6.79
C TYR A 24 -9.25 -4.16 7.58
N LEU A 25 -8.74 -3.30 8.46
CA LEU A 25 -9.58 -2.33 9.19
C LEU A 25 -10.29 -1.31 8.28
N LEU A 26 -9.77 -1.07 7.07
CA LEU A 26 -10.39 -0.16 6.10
C LEU A 26 -11.47 -0.85 5.25
N CYS A 27 -11.22 -2.09 4.81
CA CYS A 27 -12.07 -2.78 3.84
C CYS A 27 -12.94 -3.90 4.42
N GLY A 28 -12.62 -4.42 5.61
CA GLY A 28 -13.32 -5.53 6.27
C GLY A 28 -13.14 -6.91 5.63
N ASP A 29 -12.24 -7.04 4.65
CA ASP A 29 -12.07 -8.25 3.83
C ASP A 29 -10.57 -8.54 3.62
N TRP A 30 -10.14 -9.77 3.89
CA TRP A 30 -8.72 -10.13 3.85
C TRP A 30 -8.14 -10.17 2.43
N HIS A 31 -8.91 -10.58 1.43
CA HIS A 31 -8.44 -10.57 0.03
C HIS A 31 -8.28 -9.13 -0.46
N ARG A 32 -9.26 -8.27 -0.17
CA ARG A 32 -9.15 -6.84 -0.49
C ARG A 32 -8.03 -6.16 0.28
N ALA A 33 -7.77 -6.57 1.51
CA ALA A 33 -6.66 -6.06 2.30
C ALA A 33 -5.31 -6.41 1.65
N GLU A 34 -5.16 -7.64 1.17
CA GLU A 34 -3.97 -8.09 0.44
C GLU A 34 -3.75 -7.30 -0.86
N ASP A 35 -4.81 -7.12 -1.67
CA ASP A 35 -4.75 -6.33 -2.91
C ASP A 35 -4.34 -4.86 -2.65
N LEU A 36 -4.89 -4.25 -1.60
CA LEU A 36 -4.57 -2.88 -1.19
C LEU A 36 -3.10 -2.75 -0.77
N VAL A 37 -2.60 -3.70 0.02
CA VAL A 37 -1.20 -3.74 0.46
C VAL A 37 -0.27 -3.93 -0.74
N GLN A 38 -0.56 -4.90 -1.60
CA GLN A 38 0.24 -5.16 -2.79
C GLN A 38 0.33 -3.92 -3.68
N THR A 39 -0.79 -3.25 -3.92
CA THR A 39 -0.84 -2.00 -4.67
C THR A 39 -0.04 -0.88 -4.00
N ALA A 40 -0.16 -0.75 -2.68
CA ALA A 40 0.55 0.29 -1.93
C ALA A 40 2.07 0.09 -1.94
N PHE A 41 2.54 -1.14 -1.70
CA PHE A 41 3.97 -1.47 -1.76
C PHE A 41 4.53 -1.40 -3.18
N THR A 42 3.74 -1.72 -4.20
CA THR A 42 4.13 -1.51 -5.60
C THR A 42 4.36 -0.03 -5.90
N LYS A 43 3.42 0.85 -5.48
CA LYS A 43 3.57 2.31 -5.60
C LYS A 43 4.77 2.83 -4.82
N LEU A 44 5.01 2.32 -3.61
CA LEU A 44 6.18 2.67 -2.80
C LEU A 44 7.47 2.28 -3.50
N TYR A 45 7.55 1.06 -4.04
CA TYR A 45 8.72 0.58 -4.75
C TYR A 45 9.12 1.52 -5.88
N LEU A 46 8.16 1.99 -6.69
CA LEU A 46 8.42 2.91 -7.81
C LEU A 46 9.09 4.22 -7.39
N VAL A 47 8.84 4.70 -6.17
CA VAL A 47 9.43 5.95 -5.65
C VAL A 47 10.52 5.73 -4.61
N TRP A 48 10.87 4.49 -4.30
CA TRP A 48 11.77 4.10 -3.21
C TRP A 48 13.08 4.90 -3.17
N ASN A 49 13.75 5.06 -4.32
CA ASN A 49 15.01 5.82 -4.43
C ASN A 49 14.89 7.30 -4.04
N ARG A 50 13.67 7.86 -4.03
CA ARG A 50 13.40 9.26 -3.68
C ARG A 50 13.01 9.45 -2.22
N VAL A 51 12.55 8.39 -1.54
CA VAL A 51 11.89 8.49 -0.22
C VAL A 51 12.51 7.62 0.87
N SER A 52 13.66 6.98 0.62
CA SER A 52 14.29 5.95 1.47
C SER A 52 14.80 6.40 2.86
N ARG A 53 14.34 7.54 3.38
CA ARG A 53 14.56 7.88 4.80
C ARG A 53 13.63 7.04 5.67
N HIS A 54 14.19 6.02 6.34
CA HIS A 54 13.43 5.03 7.12
C HIS A 54 12.41 5.62 8.11
N GLU A 55 12.72 6.78 8.70
CA GLU A 55 11.86 7.46 9.68
C GLU A 55 10.49 7.91 9.13
N VAL A 56 10.37 8.12 7.81
CA VAL A 56 9.12 8.58 7.17
C VAL A 56 8.41 7.51 6.34
N LEU A 57 9.04 6.35 6.13
CA LEU A 57 8.52 5.30 5.24
C LEU A 57 7.20 4.69 5.73
N ASP A 58 7.09 4.41 7.03
CA ASP A 58 5.90 3.79 7.62
C ASP A 58 4.66 4.73 7.49
N ALA A 59 4.85 6.03 7.72
CA ALA A 59 3.82 7.04 7.52
C ALA A 59 3.46 7.17 6.03
N TYR A 60 4.46 7.13 5.16
CA TYR A 60 4.27 7.27 3.71
C TYR A 60 3.54 6.07 3.11
N VAL A 61 3.87 4.83 3.48
CA VAL A 61 3.15 3.64 3.00
C VAL A 61 1.71 3.62 3.50
N ARG A 62 1.45 4.03 4.74
CA ARG A 62 0.08 4.18 5.27
C ARG A 62 -0.71 5.22 4.48
N GLN A 63 -0.08 6.33 4.11
CA GLN A 63 -0.71 7.34 3.25
C GLN A 63 -1.05 6.78 1.87
N ILE A 64 -0.13 6.02 1.24
CA ILE A 64 -0.39 5.38 -0.05
C ILE A 64 -1.57 4.40 0.05
N LEU A 65 -1.63 3.63 1.13
CA LEU A 65 -2.67 2.63 1.39
C LEU A 65 -4.06 3.30 1.50
N ILE A 66 -4.17 4.35 2.32
CA ILE A 66 -5.42 5.12 2.48
C ILE A 66 -5.85 5.76 1.16
N ARG A 67 -4.92 6.37 0.42
CA ARG A 67 -5.22 6.98 -0.90
C ARG A 67 -5.73 5.94 -1.89
N THR A 68 -5.10 4.77 -1.93
CA THR A 68 -5.49 3.66 -2.82
C THR A 68 -6.90 3.16 -2.50
N PHE A 69 -7.20 2.95 -1.21
CA PHE A 69 -8.54 2.58 -0.76
C PHE A 69 -9.62 3.61 -1.14
N LEU A 70 -9.34 4.91 -0.94
CA LEU A 70 -10.28 5.98 -1.30
C LEU A 70 -10.50 6.07 -2.82
N ASP A 71 -9.46 5.86 -3.62
CA ASP A 71 -9.55 5.83 -5.09
C ASP A 71 -10.43 4.67 -5.57
N GLU A 72 -10.26 3.47 -5.01
CA GLU A 72 -11.09 2.30 -5.33
C GLU A 72 -12.56 2.51 -4.97
N ARG A 73 -12.83 3.07 -3.78
CA ARG A 73 -14.19 3.39 -3.34
C ARG A 73 -14.86 4.42 -4.25
N ARG A 74 -14.14 5.47 -4.65
CA ARG A 74 -14.66 6.47 -5.60
C ARG A 74 -15.03 5.80 -6.92
N ARG A 75 -14.12 5.02 -7.51
CA ARG A 75 -14.39 4.29 -8.78
C ARG A 75 -15.55 3.30 -8.68
N GLY A 76 -15.75 2.67 -7.52
CA GLY A 76 -16.89 1.79 -7.25
C GLY A 76 -18.23 2.53 -7.12
N TRP A 77 -18.23 3.77 -6.65
CA TRP A 77 -19.41 4.62 -6.62
C TRP A 77 -19.85 5.01 -8.04
N TRP A 78 -18.93 5.54 -8.85
CA TRP A 78 -19.21 5.88 -10.25
C TRP A 78 -19.72 4.67 -11.03
N ARG A 79 -19.11 3.47 -10.89
CA ARG A 79 -19.59 2.25 -11.59
C ARG A 79 -21.03 1.84 -11.25
N ARG A 80 -21.57 2.24 -10.09
CA ARG A 80 -22.97 1.95 -9.72
C ARG A 80 -23.96 2.98 -10.25
N GLU A 81 -23.49 4.16 -10.65
CA GLU A 81 -24.34 5.23 -11.21
C GLU A 81 -24.47 5.16 -12.73
N TRP A 82 -23.69 4.30 -13.41
CA TRP A 82 -23.80 4.04 -14.87
C TRP A 82 -24.53 2.72 -15.19
N VAL A 83 -25.37 2.23 -14.29
CA VAL A 83 -26.28 1.08 -14.49
C VAL A 83 -27.72 1.56 -14.38
#